data_AF-A4H2B0-F1
#
_entry.id   AF-A4H2B0-F1
#
_cell.length_a   1.000
_cell.length_b   1.000
_cell.length_c   1.000
_cell.angle_alpha   90.00
_cell.angle_beta   90.00
_cell.angle_gamma   90.00
#
_symmetry.space_group_name_H-M   'P 1'
#
loop_
_entity.id
_entity.type
_entity.pdbx_description
1 polymer ?
#
loop_
_entity_poly.entity_id
_entity_poly.type
_entity_poly.pdbx_seq_one_letter_code
_entity_poly.pdbx_strand_id
1 'polypeptide(L)'
;VQPSYGDLNYLVSAVMSGVTTCLRFPGQLNSDLRKLAVNMVPFPRLHFFMVGFAPLTSRGAHSFRAVSVPELTQQMFDPKNMMAASDFRNGRYLTCSAIFRGRVAMKEVEDQMRNVQNKNSSYFVEWIPNNFQ
;
A
#
# COMPACT_ATOMS: atom_id res chain seq x y z
N VAL A 1 21.76 12.08 -13.12
CA VAL A 1 21.96 10.61 -13.25
C VAL A 1 20.76 10.06 -13.97
N GLN A 2 20.95 9.40 -15.11
CA GLN A 2 19.84 8.80 -15.85
C GLN A 2 19.52 7.44 -15.21
N PRO A 3 18.27 7.16 -14.82
CA PRO A 3 17.93 5.90 -14.18
C PRO A 3 18.17 4.74 -15.14
N SER A 4 18.85 3.71 -14.64
CA SER A 4 19.09 2.48 -15.39
C SER A 4 17.94 1.48 -15.21
N TYR A 5 17.87 0.45 -16.05
CA TYR A 5 16.94 -0.67 -15.83
C TYR A 5 17.16 -1.34 -14.47
N GLY A 6 18.38 -1.34 -13.93
CA GLY A 6 18.68 -1.87 -12.60
C GLY A 6 18.00 -1.09 -11.47
N ASP A 7 17.83 0.23 -11.63
CA ASP A 7 17.15 1.09 -10.66
C ASP A 7 15.64 0.85 -10.68
N LEU A 8 15.06 0.70 -11.88
CA LEU A 8 13.65 0.37 -12.06
C LEU A 8 13.31 -1.03 -11.53
N ASN A 9 14.12 -2.03 -11.89
CA ASN A 9 13.92 -3.42 -11.45
C ASN A 9 14.00 -3.55 -9.93
N TYR A 10 14.84 -2.74 -9.28
CA TYR A 10 14.90 -2.71 -7.83
C TYR A 10 13.57 -2.26 -7.21
N LEU A 11 12.98 -1.17 -7.70
CA LEU A 11 11.67 -0.70 -7.23
C LEU A 11 10.58 -1.75 -7.45
N VAL A 12 10.52 -2.33 -8.64
CA VAL A 12 9.57 -3.40 -8.97
C VAL A 12 9.76 -4.59 -8.02
N SER A 13 10.99 -5.02 -7.77
CA SER A 13 11.28 -6.14 -6.88
C SER A 13 10.84 -5.87 -5.43
N ALA A 14 11.02 -4.64 -4.94
CA ALA A 14 10.62 -4.24 -3.59
C ALA A 14 9.08 -4.27 -3.44
N VAL A 15 8.37 -3.75 -4.43
CA VAL A 15 6.90 -3.76 -4.50
C VAL A 15 6.36 -5.19 -4.59
N MET A 16 6.91 -6.00 -5.49
CA MET A 16 6.50 -7.40 -5.66
C MET A 16 6.74 -8.21 -4.38
N SER A 17 7.85 -7.95 -3.69
CA SER A 17 8.10 -8.51 -2.35
C SER A 17 7.04 -8.04 -1.35
N GLY A 18 6.67 -6.76 -1.35
CA GLY A 18 5.61 -6.19 -0.53
C GLY A 18 4.26 -6.90 -0.72
N VAL A 19 3.72 -6.87 -1.95
CA VAL A 19 2.39 -7.41 -2.29
C VAL A 19 2.27 -8.92 -2.00
N THR A 20 3.35 -9.68 -2.21
CA THR A 20 3.34 -11.14 -1.96
C THR A 20 3.61 -11.52 -0.50
N THR A 21 3.78 -10.55 0.41
CA THR A 21 4.12 -10.83 1.82
C THR A 21 3.07 -11.71 2.50
N CYS A 22 1.78 -11.41 2.33
CA CYS A 22 0.68 -12.17 2.93
C CYS A 22 0.58 -13.62 2.42
N LEU A 23 1.20 -13.93 1.27
CA LEU A 23 1.25 -15.28 0.69
C LEU A 23 2.47 -16.07 1.14
N ARG A 24 3.56 -15.39 1.48
CA ARG A 24 4.86 -16.00 1.81
C ARG A 24 5.10 -16.15 3.30
N PHE A 25 4.45 -15.32 4.12
CA PHE A 25 4.59 -15.33 5.57
C PHE A 25 3.23 -15.57 6.23
N PRO A 26 3.20 -16.26 7.38
CA PRO A 26 1.96 -16.49 8.10
C PRO A 26 1.33 -15.16 8.54
N GLY A 27 0.05 -14.98 8.21
CA GLY A 27 -0.75 -13.83 8.57
C GLY A 27 -2.23 -14.17 8.51
N GLN A 28 -3.06 -13.44 9.25
CA GLN A 28 -4.52 -13.69 9.29
C GLN A 28 -5.26 -13.03 8.11
N LEU A 29 -4.77 -11.88 7.64
CA LEU A 29 -5.37 -11.09 6.55
C LEU A 29 -4.74 -11.44 5.20
N ASN A 30 -5.57 -11.63 4.16
CA ASN A 30 -5.13 -11.90 2.78
C ASN A 30 -4.13 -13.07 2.64
N SER A 31 -4.27 -14.10 3.50
CA SER A 31 -3.36 -15.24 3.62
C SER A 31 -3.23 -16.11 2.36
N ASP A 32 -4.15 -15.96 1.41
CA ASP A 32 -4.17 -16.67 0.14
C ASP A 32 -4.73 -15.76 -0.96
N LEU A 33 -4.47 -16.13 -2.22
CA LEU A 33 -4.89 -15.35 -3.39
C LEU A 33 -6.41 -15.22 -3.51
N ARG A 34 -7.17 -16.21 -3.03
CA ARG A 34 -8.63 -16.16 -3.08
C ARG A 34 -9.15 -15.09 -2.14
N LYS A 35 -8.65 -15.02 -0.90
CA LYS A 35 -9.02 -13.98 0.07
C LYS A 35 -8.63 -12.58 -0.42
N LEU A 36 -7.42 -12.44 -0.97
CA LEU A 36 -6.98 -11.17 -1.57
C LEU A 36 -7.94 -10.73 -2.68
N ALA A 37 -8.32 -11.65 -3.58
CA ALA A 37 -9.24 -11.34 -4.66
C ALA A 37 -10.64 -10.95 -4.14
N VAL A 38 -11.18 -11.69 -3.16
CA VAL A 38 -12.48 -11.39 -2.54
C VAL A 38 -12.49 -10.00 -1.88
N ASN A 39 -11.41 -9.64 -1.22
CA ASN A 39 -11.31 -8.36 -0.50
C ASN A 39 -11.07 -7.17 -1.42
N MET A 40 -10.32 -7.37 -2.52
CA MET A 40 -9.86 -6.27 -3.37
C MET A 40 -10.65 -6.11 -4.67
N VAL A 41 -11.36 -7.13 -5.14
CA VAL A 41 -12.06 -7.13 -6.44
C VAL A 41 -13.58 -7.15 -6.24
N PRO A 42 -14.24 -5.99 -6.07
CA PRO A 42 -15.69 -5.95 -5.90
C PRO A 42 -16.46 -6.31 -7.18
N PHE A 43 -15.85 -6.09 -8.35
CA PHE A 43 -16.41 -6.43 -9.64
C PHE A 43 -15.38 -7.18 -10.49
N PRO A 44 -15.73 -8.30 -11.14
CA PRO A 44 -14.76 -9.14 -11.86
C PRO A 44 -13.96 -8.42 -12.95
N ARG A 45 -14.54 -7.39 -13.59
CA ARG A 45 -13.87 -6.59 -14.64
C ARG A 45 -12.92 -5.52 -14.08
N LEU A 46 -13.02 -5.18 -12.80
CA LEU A 46 -12.23 -4.15 -12.13
C LEU A 46 -11.18 -4.79 -11.22
N HIS A 47 -10.29 -5.59 -11.81
CA HIS A 47 -9.22 -6.32 -11.11
C HIS A 47 -7.82 -5.75 -11.34
N PHE A 48 -7.74 -4.49 -11.80
CA PHE A 48 -6.46 -3.78 -11.98
C PHE A 48 -6.15 -2.96 -10.73
N PHE A 49 -5.00 -3.23 -10.11
CA PHE A 49 -4.59 -2.56 -8.88
C PHE A 49 -3.59 -1.43 -9.16
N MET A 50 -3.76 -0.33 -8.44
CA MET A 50 -2.72 0.67 -8.26
C MET A 50 -1.91 0.30 -7.02
N VAL A 51 -0.60 0.16 -7.17
CA VAL A 51 0.29 -0.22 -6.06
C VAL A 51 1.19 0.94 -5.71
N GLY A 52 1.28 1.25 -4.42
CA GLY A 52 2.24 2.20 -3.86
C GLY A 52 3.24 1.48 -2.95
N PHE A 53 4.39 2.12 -2.73
CA PHE A 53 5.39 1.60 -1.80
C PHE A 53 5.96 2.73 -0.96
N ALA A 54 6.05 2.50 0.35
CA ALA A 54 6.74 3.38 1.28
C ALA A 54 7.64 2.54 2.19
N PRO A 55 8.87 2.99 2.49
CA PRO A 55 9.44 4.29 2.08
C PRO A 55 10.24 4.20 0.77
N LEU A 56 10.07 5.19 -0.13
CA LEU A 56 10.96 5.37 -1.29
C LEU A 56 12.20 6.17 -0.88
N THR A 57 13.22 5.48 -0.39
CA THR A 57 14.51 6.12 -0.07
C THR A 57 15.62 5.57 -0.94
N SER A 58 16.70 6.35 -1.08
CA SER A 58 17.90 5.92 -1.78
C SER A 58 18.58 4.78 -1.01
N ARG A 59 19.22 3.86 -1.74
CA ARG A 59 19.89 2.66 -1.18
C ARG A 59 20.84 2.97 -0.01
N GLY A 60 21.53 4.11 -0.04
CA GLY A 60 22.46 4.52 1.02
C GLY A 60 21.82 5.23 2.23
N ALA A 61 20.55 5.66 2.11
CA ALA A 61 19.85 6.43 3.13
C ALA A 61 18.97 5.57 4.05
N HIS A 62 18.73 4.29 3.72
CA HIS A 62 17.86 3.40 4.49
C HIS A 62 18.33 3.19 5.93
N SER A 63 19.64 3.10 6.18
CA SER A 63 20.19 2.81 7.52
C SER A 63 20.09 3.99 8.50
N PHE A 64 19.89 5.21 8.00
CA PHE A 64 19.93 6.43 8.81
C PHE A 64 18.55 7.00 9.13
N ARG A 65 17.47 6.41 8.60
CA ARG A 65 16.11 6.94 8.76
C ARG A 65 15.25 5.95 9.55
N ALA A 66 15.03 6.25 10.83
CA ALA A 66 13.93 5.66 11.57
C ALA A 66 12.63 6.20 10.96
N VAL A 67 11.80 5.32 10.38
CA VAL A 67 10.51 5.71 9.83
C VAL A 67 9.43 5.17 10.75
N SER A 68 8.56 6.05 11.23
CA SER A 68 7.45 5.71 12.12
C SER A 68 6.23 5.24 11.32
N VAL A 69 5.30 4.54 11.98
CA VAL A 69 4.03 4.10 11.36
C VAL A 69 3.23 5.27 10.78
N PRO A 70 3.07 6.42 11.48
CA PRO A 70 2.38 7.58 10.91
C PRO A 70 3.04 8.13 9.65
N GLU A 71 4.37 8.20 9.61
CA GLU A 71 5.11 8.69 8.43
C GLU A 71 4.97 7.73 7.24
N LEU A 72 5.05 6.42 7.48
CA LEU A 72 4.81 5.42 6.43
C LEU A 72 3.39 5.52 5.89
N THR A 73 2.41 5.67 6.78
CA THR A 73 1.00 5.79 6.40
C THR A 73 0.76 7.04 5.55
N GLN A 74 1.36 8.18 5.93
CA GLN A 74 1.27 9.41 5.12
C GLN A 74 1.93 9.23 3.75
N GLN A 75 3.10 8.61 3.70
CA GLN A 75 3.80 8.34 2.44
C GLN A 75 3.00 7.41 1.53
N MET A 76 2.31 6.40 2.06
CA MET A 76 1.47 5.52 1.25
C MET A 76 0.38 6.27 0.47
N PHE A 77 -0.09 7.40 1.00
CA PHE A 77 -1.09 8.26 0.36
C PHE A 77 -0.46 9.48 -0.33
N ASP A 78 0.84 9.47 -0.61
CA ASP A 78 1.45 10.43 -1.51
C ASP A 78 1.38 9.88 -2.95
N PRO A 79 0.76 10.58 -3.92
CA PRO A 79 0.75 10.17 -5.32
C PRO A 79 2.14 9.89 -5.90
N LYS A 80 3.19 10.51 -5.36
CA LYS A 80 4.59 10.31 -5.80
C LYS A 80 5.11 8.91 -5.48
N ASN A 81 4.49 8.20 -4.55
CA ASN A 81 4.90 6.86 -4.12
C ASN A 81 4.15 5.74 -4.87
N MET A 82 3.29 6.10 -5.83
CA MET A 82 2.57 5.17 -6.68
C MET A 82 3.45 4.67 -7.83
N MET A 83 3.33 3.38 -8.14
CA MET A 83 4.06 2.72 -9.24
C MET A 83 3.33 2.83 -10.58
N ALA A 84 2.13 3.41 -10.60
CA ALA A 84 1.38 3.75 -11.80
C ALA A 84 1.34 5.26 -11.97
N ALA A 85 1.51 5.74 -13.20
CA ALA A 85 1.45 7.16 -13.55
C ALA A 85 0.00 7.68 -13.60
N SER A 86 -0.70 7.55 -12.48
CA SER A 86 -2.11 7.92 -12.32
C SER A 86 -2.32 8.55 -10.94
N ASP A 87 -3.01 9.69 -10.91
CA ASP A 87 -3.36 10.36 -9.67
C ASP A 87 -4.67 9.80 -9.11
N PHE A 88 -4.61 9.10 -7.98
CA PHE A 88 -5.80 8.54 -7.33
C PHE A 88 -6.79 9.62 -6.88
N ARG A 89 -6.36 10.88 -6.70
CA ARG A 89 -7.22 12.00 -6.30
C ARG A 89 -8.24 12.38 -7.37
N ASN A 90 -7.99 11.97 -8.63
CA ASN A 90 -8.94 12.14 -9.73
C ASN A 90 -10.02 11.04 -9.76
N GLY A 91 -9.96 10.06 -8.85
CA GLY A 91 -10.90 8.96 -8.75
C GLY A 91 -11.34 8.71 -7.32
N ARG A 92 -11.88 7.51 -7.09
CA ARG A 92 -12.23 7.02 -5.75
C ARG A 92 -11.72 5.60 -5.55
N TYR A 93 -11.23 5.31 -4.36
CA TYR A 93 -10.89 3.97 -3.91
C TYR A 93 -12.15 3.14 -3.75
N LEU A 94 -12.21 2.02 -4.48
CA LEU A 94 -13.20 0.98 -4.28
C LEU A 94 -12.84 0.12 -3.07
N THR A 95 -11.59 -0.32 -3.05
CA THR A 95 -10.96 -1.15 -2.02
C THR A 95 -9.51 -0.71 -1.88
N CYS A 96 -8.95 -0.83 -0.69
CA CYS A 96 -7.56 -0.54 -0.41
C CYS A 96 -7.02 -1.57 0.58
N SER A 97 -5.78 -2.01 0.37
CA SER A 97 -5.08 -2.83 1.36
C SER A 97 -3.71 -2.27 1.67
N ALA A 98 -3.40 -2.15 2.96
CA ALA A 98 -2.13 -1.68 3.47
C ALA A 98 -1.34 -2.83 4.11
N ILE A 99 -0.10 -3.03 3.66
CA ILE A 99 0.78 -4.09 4.18
C ILE A 99 1.95 -3.44 4.91
N PHE A 100 1.93 -3.51 6.24
CA PHE A 100 3.06 -3.07 7.07
C PHE A 100 4.00 -4.24 7.36
N ARG A 101 5.30 -4.00 7.24
CA ARG A 101 6.36 -5.00 7.47
C ARG A 101 7.37 -4.47 8.48
N GLY A 102 7.77 -5.31 9.43
CA GLY A 102 8.76 -4.98 10.46
C GLY A 102 8.20 -5.10 11.87
N ARG A 103 8.93 -4.58 12.85
CA ARG A 103 8.50 -4.54 14.25
C ARG A 103 7.57 -3.34 14.43
N VAL A 104 6.29 -3.54 14.16
CA VAL A 104 5.24 -2.51 14.26
C VAL A 104 4.17 -2.96 15.27
N ALA A 105 3.64 -2.01 16.04
CA ALA A 105 2.53 -2.29 16.94
C ALA A 105 1.22 -2.26 16.14
N MET A 106 0.46 -3.36 16.16
CA MET A 106 -0.79 -3.48 15.38
C MET A 106 -1.81 -2.40 15.75
N LYS A 107 -1.93 -2.08 17.04
CA LYS A 107 -2.80 -1.00 17.52
C LYS A 107 -2.47 0.34 16.87
N GLU A 108 -1.19 0.67 16.79
CA GLU A 108 -0.74 1.94 16.19
C GLU A 108 -1.06 1.97 14.70
N VAL A 109 -0.86 0.85 14.00
CA VAL A 109 -1.24 0.71 12.58
C VAL A 109 -2.74 0.93 12.41
N GLU A 110 -3.59 0.22 13.16
CA GLU A 110 -5.04 0.34 13.07
C GLU A 110 -5.54 1.77 13.35
N ASP A 111 -4.98 2.42 14.37
CA ASP A 111 -5.31 3.80 14.73
C ASP A 111 -4.90 4.78 13.61
N GLN A 112 -3.70 4.63 13.04
CA GLN A 112 -3.24 5.48 11.93
C GLN A 112 -4.03 5.25 10.64
N MET A 113 -4.35 4.00 10.31
CA MET A 113 -5.14 3.66 9.13
C MET A 113 -6.54 4.26 9.21
N ARG A 114 -7.19 4.16 10.37
CA ARG A 114 -8.50 4.77 10.61
C ARG A 114 -8.45 6.30 10.51
N ASN A 115 -7.41 6.92 11.07
CA ASN A 115 -7.22 8.37 10.99
C ASN A 115 -7.07 8.85 9.54
N VAL A 116 -6.31 8.12 8.72
CA VAL A 116 -6.08 8.48 7.32
C VAL A 116 -7.32 8.23 6.47
N GLN A 117 -8.06 7.13 6.70
CA GLN A 117 -9.34 6.89 6.04
C GLN A 117 -10.35 8.00 6.35
N ASN A 118 -10.47 8.42 7.62
CA ASN A 118 -11.39 9.50 8.02
C ASN A 118 -11.03 10.84 7.37
N LYS A 119 -9.74 11.20 7.37
CA LYS A 119 -9.24 12.44 6.73
C LYS A 119 -9.47 12.45 5.22
N ASN A 120 -9.41 11.29 4.59
CA ASN A 120 -9.52 11.12 3.14
C ASN A 120 -10.85 10.48 2.72
N SER A 121 -11.88 10.54 3.56
CA SER A 121 -13.15 9.82 3.37
C SER A 121 -13.82 10.12 2.03
N SER A 122 -13.68 11.35 1.50
CA SER A 122 -14.17 11.76 0.18
C SER A 122 -13.58 10.95 -0.99
N TYR A 123 -12.38 10.40 -0.81
CA TYR A 123 -11.71 9.57 -1.82
C TYR A 123 -12.13 8.10 -1.74
N PHE A 124 -12.88 7.68 -0.73
CA PHE A 124 -13.39 6.32 -0.62
C PHE A 124 -14.86 6.27 -1.06
N VAL A 125 -15.27 5.15 -1.67
CA VAL A 125 -16.70 4.95 -1.96
C VAL A 125 -17.44 4.56 -0.69
N GLU A 126 -18.59 5.19 -0.44
CA GLU A 126 -19.38 4.98 0.78
C GLU A 126 -20.19 3.68 0.76
N TRP A 127 -20.51 3.17 -0.44
CA TRP A 127 -21.37 1.99 -0.61
C TRP A 127 -20.63 0.65 -0.46
N ILE A 128 -19.29 0.64 -0.39
CA ILE A 128 -18.52 -0.54 0.02
C ILE A 128 -18.14 -0.35 1.49
N PRO A 129 -18.81 -1.04 2.43
CA PRO A 129 -18.45 -0.98 3.83
C PRO A 129 -17.06 -1.60 4.05
N ASN A 130 -16.27 -1.04 4.98
CA ASN A 130 -14.96 -1.57 5.37
C ASN A 130 -14.01 -1.82 4.18
N ASN A 131 -13.98 -0.90 3.22
CA ASN A 131 -13.15 -0.98 2.02
C ASN A 131 -11.65 -0.76 2.26
N PHE A 132 -11.23 -0.55 3.50
CA PHE A 132 -9.83 -0.41 3.88
C PHE A 132 -9.40 -1.60 4.74
N GLN A 133 -8.37 -2.34 4.29
CA GLN A 133 -7.84 -3.53 4.98
C GLN A 133 -6.35 -3.46 5.30
#